data_AF-A0A849VAT1-F1
#
_entry.id   AF-A0A849VAT1-F1
#
_cell.length_a   1.000
_cell.length_b   1.000
_cell.length_c   1.000
_cell.angle_alpha   90.00
_cell.angle_beta   90.00
_cell.angle_gamma   90.00
#
_symmetry.space_group_name_H-M   'P 1'
#
loop_
_entity.id
_entity.type
_entity.pdbx_description
1 polymer ?
#
loop_
_entity_poly.entity_id
_entity_poly.type
_entity_poly.pdbx_seq_one_letter_code
_entity_poly.pdbx_strand_id
1 'polypeptide(L)'
;MILSDDVRRAERNWNDWISVFEHEGEVENNPLLTLPEVFNKFLAEYSVRRTIRAGTSNEFRMSLSSGGVGLADKLGDPSGKWIDNLEEILREDFGTLGGKRGMRSVISKIAAFLGPANFVAWDKYARKGIIRIQGKRTSHTYKTYEEYLSDVNIVFDGEKNALILACQNNYPTLFSSENDRFHRRVLDVYLMRIGGRWR
;
A
#
# COMPACT_ATOMS: atom_id res chain seq x y z
N MET A 1 -2.94 5.32 -20.08
CA MET A 1 -3.64 6.60 -19.85
C MET A 1 -4.50 6.49 -18.60
N ILE A 2 -4.18 7.35 -17.63
CA ILE A 2 -4.91 7.53 -16.36
C ILE A 2 -6.19 8.32 -16.65
N LEU A 3 -7.30 7.90 -16.03
CA LEU A 3 -8.61 8.51 -16.21
C LEU A 3 -8.95 9.42 -15.03
N SER A 4 -9.86 10.40 -15.23
CA SER A 4 -10.35 11.25 -14.13
C SER A 4 -11.04 10.45 -13.02
N ASP A 5 -11.65 9.31 -13.36
CA ASP A 5 -12.20 8.37 -12.39
C ASP A 5 -11.12 7.72 -11.49
N ASP A 6 -9.90 7.51 -12.01
CA ASP A 6 -8.79 6.97 -11.22
C ASP A 6 -8.37 8.00 -10.16
N VAL A 7 -8.24 9.26 -10.56
CA VAL A 7 -7.90 10.36 -9.66
C VAL A 7 -8.98 10.57 -8.61
N ARG A 8 -10.27 10.59 -9.00
CA ARG A 8 -11.43 10.70 -8.09
C ARG A 8 -11.45 9.63 -7.00
N ARG A 9 -11.12 8.38 -7.35
CA ARG A 9 -11.07 7.28 -6.38
C ARG A 9 -9.90 7.41 -5.42
N ALA A 10 -8.73 7.81 -5.92
CA ALA A 10 -7.56 8.06 -5.08
C ALA A 10 -7.80 9.23 -4.12
N GLU A 11 -8.42 10.31 -4.60
CA GLU A 11 -8.79 11.49 -3.81
C GLU A 11 -9.74 11.13 -2.66
N ARG A 12 -10.84 10.43 -2.95
CA ARG A 12 -11.77 9.98 -1.90
C ARG A 12 -11.04 9.16 -0.84
N ASN A 13 -10.20 8.23 -1.29
CA ASN A 13 -9.43 7.40 -0.36
C ASN A 13 -8.44 8.23 0.47
N TRP A 14 -7.78 9.23 -0.14
CA TRP A 14 -6.92 10.15 0.57
C TRP A 14 -7.66 10.89 1.67
N ASN A 15 -8.81 11.47 1.34
CA ASN A 15 -9.63 12.24 2.28
C ASN A 15 -10.16 11.37 3.43
N ASP A 16 -10.59 10.13 3.15
CA ASP A 16 -11.08 9.19 4.16
C ASP A 16 -10.01 8.77 5.20
N TRP A 17 -8.74 8.97 4.84
CA TRP A 17 -7.56 8.53 5.59
C TRP A 17 -6.53 9.64 5.78
N ILE A 18 -6.94 10.91 5.64
CA ILE A 18 -6.02 12.06 5.60
C ILE A 18 -5.18 12.18 6.88
N SER A 19 -5.76 11.88 8.04
CA SER A 19 -5.05 11.90 9.33
C SER A 19 -3.97 10.83 9.46
N VAL A 20 -4.05 9.75 8.67
CA VAL A 20 -3.03 8.70 8.62
C VAL A 20 -1.99 9.04 7.58
N PHE A 21 -2.41 9.49 6.40
CA PHE A 21 -1.48 9.91 5.36
C PHE A 21 -0.70 11.13 5.87
N GLU A 22 -1.33 12.28 6.07
CA GLU A 22 -0.66 13.55 6.40
C GLU A 22 -0.13 13.65 7.84
N HIS A 23 0.06 12.52 8.53
CA HIS A 23 0.71 12.52 9.84
C HIS A 23 2.19 12.90 9.72
N GLU A 24 2.58 14.01 10.35
CA GLU A 24 3.95 14.54 10.33
C GLU A 24 4.81 14.07 11.51
N GLY A 25 4.22 13.37 12.48
CA GLY A 25 4.94 12.86 13.65
C GLY A 25 5.69 11.56 13.37
N GLU A 26 6.30 11.00 14.42
CA GLU A 26 6.95 9.69 14.36
C GLU A 26 5.96 8.62 13.87
N VAL A 27 6.44 7.65 13.09
CA VAL A 27 5.64 6.55 12.52
C VAL A 27 4.85 5.83 13.60
N GLU A 28 5.47 5.61 14.75
CA GLU A 28 4.90 4.88 15.88
C GLU A 28 3.68 5.59 16.49
N ASN A 29 3.63 6.91 16.34
CA ASN A 29 2.54 7.76 16.80
C ASN A 29 1.43 7.93 15.75
N ASN A 30 1.57 7.35 14.56
CA ASN A 30 0.59 7.47 13.49
C ASN A 30 -0.77 6.88 13.94
N PRO A 31 -1.92 7.54 13.66
CA PRO A 31 -3.25 7.07 14.06
C PRO A 31 -3.57 5.63 13.65
N LEU A 32 -3.03 5.15 12.53
CA LEU A 32 -3.21 3.76 12.09
C LEU A 32 -2.59 2.76 13.08
N LEU A 33 -1.48 3.12 13.72
CA LEU A 33 -0.80 2.29 14.70
C LEU A 33 -1.27 2.55 16.13
N THR A 34 -1.68 3.77 16.48
CA THR A 34 -2.02 4.14 17.86
C THR A 34 -3.49 3.94 18.21
N LEU A 35 -4.41 4.09 17.26
CA LEU A 35 -5.86 4.04 17.51
C LEU A 35 -6.48 2.70 17.04
N PRO A 36 -6.96 1.84 17.96
CA PRO A 36 -7.55 0.55 17.62
C PRO A 36 -8.72 0.65 16.62
N GLU A 37 -9.57 1.66 16.74
CA GLU A 37 -10.73 1.91 15.89
C GLU A 37 -10.33 2.24 14.45
N VAL A 38 -9.27 3.04 14.27
CA VAL A 38 -8.73 3.38 12.95
C VAL A 38 -8.12 2.13 12.30
N PHE A 39 -7.37 1.35 13.06
CA PHE A 39 -6.80 0.09 12.57
C PHE A 39 -7.89 -0.93 12.18
N ASN A 40 -8.93 -1.07 13.00
CA ASN A 40 -10.04 -1.98 12.70
C ASN A 40 -10.83 -1.54 11.45
N LYS A 41 -11.06 -0.23 11.28
CA LYS A 41 -11.62 0.34 10.04
C LYS A 41 -10.75 -0.06 8.84
N PHE A 42 -9.43 0.08 8.96
CA PHE A 42 -8.48 -0.25 7.89
C PHE A 42 -8.55 -1.74 7.52
N LEU A 43 -8.54 -2.62 8.52
CA LEU A 43 -8.62 -4.07 8.29
C LEU A 43 -9.91 -4.47 7.56
N ALA A 44 -11.02 -3.83 7.88
CA ALA A 44 -12.32 -4.06 7.27
C ALA A 44 -12.38 -3.52 5.83
N GLU A 45 -12.07 -2.25 5.64
CA GLU A 45 -12.18 -1.54 4.35
C GLU A 45 -11.30 -2.18 3.27
N TYR A 46 -10.07 -2.55 3.64
CA TYR A 46 -9.13 -3.20 2.72
C TYR A 46 -9.28 -4.73 2.66
N SER A 47 -10.27 -5.28 3.38
CA SER A 47 -10.56 -6.71 3.46
C SER A 47 -9.34 -7.56 3.84
N VAL A 48 -8.41 -7.00 4.62
CA VAL A 48 -7.18 -7.67 5.05
C VAL A 48 -7.32 -8.31 6.42
N ARG A 49 -8.43 -8.10 7.14
CA ARG A 49 -8.74 -8.84 8.37
C ARG A 49 -8.62 -10.36 8.19
N ARG A 50 -9.00 -10.88 7.02
CA ARG A 50 -8.95 -12.31 6.68
C ARG A 50 -7.55 -12.94 6.66
N THR A 51 -6.48 -12.14 6.74
CA THR A 51 -5.10 -12.64 6.80
C THR A 51 -4.56 -12.69 8.22
N ILE A 52 -5.27 -12.08 9.18
CA ILE A 52 -4.89 -12.05 10.59
C ILE A 52 -5.76 -13.05 11.37
N ARG A 53 -5.15 -13.79 12.29
CA ARG A 53 -5.81 -14.75 13.18
C ARG A 53 -6.90 -14.04 13.98
N ALA A 54 -8.03 -14.73 14.15
CA ALA A 54 -9.15 -14.18 14.91
C ALA A 54 -8.71 -13.88 16.36
N GLY A 55 -9.10 -12.72 16.87
CA GLY A 55 -8.75 -12.28 18.22
C GLY A 55 -7.37 -11.65 18.38
N THR A 56 -6.48 -11.72 17.39
CA THR A 56 -5.08 -11.23 17.54
C THR A 56 -4.80 -9.92 16.81
N SER A 57 -5.83 -9.19 16.39
CA SER A 57 -5.66 -7.99 15.56
C SER A 57 -5.02 -6.83 16.31
N ASN A 58 -5.30 -6.72 17.62
CA ASN A 58 -4.74 -5.66 18.44
C ASN A 58 -3.27 -5.93 18.78
N GLU A 59 -2.93 -7.18 19.08
CA GLU A 59 -1.57 -7.65 19.33
C GLU A 59 -0.73 -7.49 18.06
N PHE A 60 -1.29 -7.84 16.89
CA PHE A 60 -0.64 -7.56 15.61
C PHE A 60 -0.36 -6.06 15.43
N ARG A 61 -1.34 -5.18 15.69
CA ARG A 61 -1.13 -3.72 15.66
C ARG A 61 -0.02 -3.27 16.60
N MET A 62 -0.05 -3.71 17.85
CA MET A 62 0.95 -3.36 18.86
C MET A 62 2.35 -3.89 18.47
N SER A 63 2.44 -5.05 17.81
CA SER A 63 3.72 -5.60 17.34
C SER A 63 4.37 -4.74 16.25
N LEU A 64 3.58 -3.93 15.54
CA LEU A 64 4.05 -2.99 14.52
C LEU A 64 4.51 -1.64 15.10
N SER A 65 4.04 -1.26 16.29
CA SER A 65 4.46 -0.04 17.01
C SER A 65 5.76 -0.26 17.82
N SER A 66 6.25 0.80 18.48
CA SER A 66 7.49 0.81 19.27
C SER A 66 7.60 -0.40 20.20
N GLY A 67 8.74 -1.09 20.16
CA GLY A 67 9.07 -2.24 21.02
C GLY A 67 8.80 -3.62 20.41
N GLY A 68 8.18 -3.69 19.23
CA GLY A 68 8.00 -4.94 18.48
C GLY A 68 9.04 -5.13 17.38
N VAL A 69 8.58 -5.07 16.12
CA VAL A 69 9.38 -5.43 14.94
C VAL A 69 10.20 -4.28 14.32
N GLY A 70 10.14 -3.07 14.90
CA GLY A 70 10.88 -1.90 14.40
C GLY A 70 10.40 -1.43 13.02
N LEU A 71 9.10 -1.18 12.86
CA LEU A 71 8.52 -0.80 11.56
C LEU A 71 9.03 0.57 11.07
N ALA A 72 9.27 1.52 11.98
CA ALA A 72 9.76 2.85 11.64
C ALA A 72 11.11 2.79 10.89
N ASP A 73 12.08 2.04 11.43
CA ASP A 73 13.40 1.87 10.81
C ASP A 73 13.29 1.21 9.42
N LYS A 74 12.39 0.23 9.29
CA LYS A 74 12.18 -0.48 8.03
C LYS A 74 11.59 0.42 6.93
N LEU A 75 10.71 1.36 7.26
CA LEU A 75 10.16 2.30 6.29
C LEU A 75 11.22 3.22 5.67
N GLY A 76 12.39 3.36 6.31
CA GLY A 76 13.55 4.05 5.76
C GLY A 76 14.25 3.33 4.61
N ASP A 77 13.99 2.03 4.40
CA ASP A 77 14.50 1.25 3.27
C ASP A 77 13.47 1.19 2.12
N PRO A 78 13.66 1.97 1.03
CA PRO A 78 12.72 2.06 -0.07
C PRO A 78 12.72 0.83 -0.99
N SER A 79 13.64 -0.13 -0.81
CA SER A 79 13.63 -1.37 -1.60
C SER A 79 12.39 -2.24 -1.33
N GLY A 80 11.82 -2.10 -0.13
CA GLY A 80 10.70 -2.92 0.33
C GLY A 80 11.07 -4.38 0.62
N LYS A 81 12.34 -4.77 0.51
CA LYS A 81 12.81 -6.15 0.79
C LYS A 81 12.45 -6.59 2.22
N TRP A 82 12.47 -5.65 3.16
CA TRP A 82 12.10 -5.90 4.55
C TRP A 82 10.66 -6.41 4.72
N ILE A 83 9.74 -6.15 3.77
CA ILE A 83 8.35 -6.62 3.85
C ILE A 83 8.29 -8.14 3.79
N ASP A 84 9.13 -8.77 2.96
CA ASP A 84 9.19 -10.23 2.87
C ASP A 84 9.70 -10.85 4.17
N ASN A 85 10.78 -10.30 4.74
CA ASN A 85 11.33 -10.77 6.01
C ASN A 85 10.33 -10.55 7.16
N LEU A 86 9.67 -9.39 7.21
CA LEU A 86 8.69 -9.07 8.24
C LEU A 86 7.45 -9.97 8.14
N GLU A 87 7.05 -10.31 6.91
CA GLU A 87 5.96 -11.24 6.65
C GLU A 87 6.24 -12.62 7.23
N GLU A 88 7.46 -13.13 7.08
CA GLU A 88 7.84 -14.42 7.65
C GLU A 88 7.74 -14.42 9.18
N ILE A 89 8.27 -13.38 9.83
CA ILE A 89 8.24 -13.21 11.30
C ILE A 89 6.78 -13.16 11.80
N LEU A 90 5.97 -12.25 11.24
CA LEU A 90 4.62 -12.00 11.76
C LEU A 90 3.63 -13.12 11.41
N ARG A 91 3.89 -13.90 10.35
CA ARG A 91 2.96 -14.93 9.87
C ARG A 91 2.80 -16.08 10.85
N GLU A 92 3.85 -16.46 11.58
CA GLU A 92 3.78 -17.56 12.55
C GLU A 92 2.84 -17.20 13.71
N ASP A 93 2.99 -15.98 14.22
CA ASP A 93 2.23 -15.50 15.38
C ASP A 93 0.82 -15.06 15.03
N PHE A 94 0.67 -14.32 13.93
CA PHE A 94 -0.57 -13.61 13.60
C PHE A 94 -1.27 -14.13 12.34
N GLY A 95 -0.63 -14.99 11.55
CA GLY A 95 -1.21 -15.51 10.31
C GLY A 95 -2.37 -16.49 10.55
N THR A 96 -3.41 -16.38 9.71
CA THR A 96 -4.48 -17.40 9.66
C THR A 96 -3.97 -18.76 9.20
N LEU A 97 -4.72 -19.83 9.51
CA LEU A 97 -4.41 -21.22 9.12
C LEU A 97 -3.04 -21.69 9.64
N GLY A 98 -2.67 -21.29 10.86
CA GLY A 98 -1.38 -21.63 11.47
C GLY A 98 -0.20 -21.12 10.64
N GLY A 99 -0.29 -19.90 10.10
CA GLY A 99 0.78 -19.31 9.29
C GLY A 99 0.88 -19.80 7.85
N LYS A 100 -0.06 -20.61 7.34
CA LYS A 100 -0.04 -21.04 5.93
C LYS A 100 -0.43 -19.94 4.95
N ARG A 101 -1.17 -18.93 5.40
CA ARG A 101 -1.60 -17.81 4.56
C ARG A 101 -0.66 -16.63 4.74
N GLY A 102 -0.05 -16.18 3.64
CA GLY A 102 0.89 -15.06 3.70
C GLY A 102 0.26 -13.74 4.14
N MET A 103 1.03 -12.94 4.88
CA MET A 103 0.61 -11.64 5.42
C MET A 103 1.10 -10.45 4.59
N ARG A 104 1.79 -10.69 3.48
CA ARG A 104 2.39 -9.65 2.61
C ARG A 104 1.39 -8.57 2.19
N SER A 105 0.14 -8.96 1.93
CA SER A 105 -0.91 -8.03 1.52
C SER A 105 -1.36 -7.06 2.60
N VAL A 106 -1.34 -7.45 3.88
CA VAL A 106 -1.65 -6.53 4.98
C VAL A 106 -0.45 -5.65 5.30
N ILE A 107 0.75 -6.24 5.37
CA ILE A 107 2.00 -5.51 5.70
C ILE A 107 2.30 -4.44 4.66
N SER A 108 2.27 -4.77 3.36
CA SER A 108 2.49 -3.79 2.30
C SER A 108 1.44 -2.68 2.23
N LYS A 109 0.19 -2.94 2.65
CA LYS A 109 -0.83 -1.88 2.74
C LYS A 109 -0.53 -0.94 3.90
N ILE A 110 -0.15 -1.48 5.05
CA ILE A 110 0.30 -0.65 6.18
C ILE A 110 1.51 0.20 5.75
N ALA A 111 2.48 -0.39 5.04
CA ALA A 111 3.62 0.34 4.50
C ALA A 111 3.20 1.44 3.52
N ALA A 112 2.25 1.17 2.62
CA ALA A 112 1.71 2.16 1.68
C ALA A 112 0.92 3.30 2.35
N PHE A 113 0.47 3.09 3.59
CA PHE A 113 -0.20 4.10 4.40
C PHE A 113 0.77 4.95 5.21
N LEU A 114 1.77 4.32 5.81
CA LEU A 114 2.76 4.99 6.66
C LEU A 114 3.92 5.61 5.88
N GLY A 115 4.23 5.07 4.69
CA GLY A 115 5.27 5.57 3.79
C GLY A 115 4.76 5.69 2.34
N PRO A 116 3.69 6.46 2.08
CA PRO A 116 3.03 6.51 0.77
C PRO A 116 3.92 7.03 -0.37
N ALA A 117 5.01 7.74 -0.07
CA ALA A 117 6.00 8.21 -1.04
C ALA A 117 6.86 7.08 -1.64
N ASN A 118 6.97 5.94 -0.93
CA ASN A 118 7.92 4.88 -1.29
C ASN A 118 7.24 3.54 -1.54
N PHE A 119 6.06 3.31 -0.97
CA PHE A 119 5.41 1.99 -0.96
C PHE A 119 4.06 1.98 -1.67
N VAL A 120 3.69 0.81 -2.17
CA VAL A 120 2.41 0.52 -2.80
C VAL A 120 1.81 -0.77 -2.27
N ALA A 121 0.49 -0.89 -2.31
CA ALA A 121 -0.16 -2.07 -1.77
C ALA A 121 0.15 -3.32 -2.62
N TRP A 122 0.47 -4.45 -1.97
CA TRP A 122 0.47 -5.77 -2.62
C TRP A 122 -0.97 -6.21 -2.88
N ASP A 123 -1.52 -5.73 -3.99
CA ASP A 123 -2.88 -6.02 -4.45
C ASP A 123 -2.88 -6.96 -5.66
N LYS A 124 -3.90 -7.84 -5.73
CA LYS A 124 -4.03 -8.80 -6.84
C LYS A 124 -4.26 -8.09 -8.17
N TYR A 125 -5.06 -7.04 -8.19
CA TYR A 125 -5.38 -6.32 -9.42
C TYR A 125 -4.24 -5.40 -9.82
N ALA A 126 -3.60 -4.70 -8.88
CA ALA A 126 -2.44 -3.87 -9.19
C ALA A 126 -1.31 -4.69 -9.83
N ARG A 127 -0.97 -5.87 -9.27
CA ARG A 127 0.01 -6.80 -9.87
C ARG A 127 -0.36 -7.24 -11.29
N LYS A 128 -1.64 -7.56 -11.54
CA LYS A 128 -2.12 -7.85 -12.90
C LYS A 128 -2.00 -6.64 -13.84
N GLY A 129 -2.25 -5.44 -13.31
CA GLY A 129 -2.07 -4.18 -14.03
C GLY A 129 -0.64 -3.98 -14.50
N ILE A 130 0.33 -4.14 -13.59
CA ILE A 130 1.76 -4.06 -13.91
C ILE A 130 2.16 -5.10 -14.96
N ILE A 131 1.78 -6.37 -14.79
CA ILE A 131 2.06 -7.43 -15.78
C ILE A 131 1.58 -7.04 -17.17
N ARG A 132 0.38 -6.46 -17.25
CA ARG A 132 -0.21 -6.02 -18.52
C ARG A 132 0.52 -4.82 -19.12
N ILE A 133 0.85 -3.81 -18.31
CA ILE A 133 1.55 -2.59 -18.78
C ILE A 133 2.94 -2.94 -19.29
N GLN A 134 3.67 -3.78 -18.56
CA GLN A 134 5.03 -4.18 -18.93
C GLN A 134 5.07 -5.27 -20.03
N GLY A 135 3.92 -5.69 -20.59
CA GLY A 135 3.88 -6.71 -21.64
C GLY A 135 4.36 -8.09 -21.19
N LYS A 136 4.34 -8.37 -19.88
CA LYS A 136 4.72 -9.68 -19.33
C LYS A 136 3.64 -10.71 -19.64
N ARG A 137 4.03 -12.00 -19.66
CA ARG A 137 3.08 -13.11 -19.81
C ARG A 137 2.03 -13.07 -18.71
N THR A 138 0.77 -13.37 -19.03
CA THR A 138 -0.34 -13.39 -18.06
C THR A 138 -0.16 -14.38 -16.91
N SER A 139 0.69 -15.39 -17.10
CA SER A 139 1.10 -16.36 -16.09
C SER A 139 2.22 -15.89 -15.16
N HIS A 140 2.81 -14.71 -15.41
CA HIS A 140 3.86 -14.16 -14.55
C HIS A 140 3.31 -13.93 -13.14
N THR A 141 4.14 -14.23 -12.15
CA THR A 141 3.80 -14.03 -10.74
C THR A 141 5.00 -13.46 -10.01
N TYR A 142 4.77 -12.37 -9.29
CA TYR A 142 5.74 -11.81 -8.36
C TYR A 142 5.98 -12.76 -7.19
N LYS A 143 7.25 -13.09 -6.94
CA LYS A 143 7.65 -13.95 -5.81
C LYS A 143 7.89 -13.13 -4.55
N THR A 144 8.50 -11.96 -4.69
CA THR A 144 8.87 -11.07 -3.58
C THR A 144 8.22 -9.71 -3.72
N TYR A 145 8.08 -8.99 -2.61
CA TYR A 145 7.59 -7.62 -2.62
C TYR A 145 8.57 -6.67 -3.34
N GLU A 146 9.87 -6.88 -3.15
CA GLU A 146 10.94 -6.13 -3.83
C GLU A 146 10.81 -6.18 -5.37
N GLU A 147 10.60 -7.38 -5.95
CA GLU A 147 10.41 -7.56 -7.40
C GLU A 147 9.20 -6.77 -7.90
N TYR A 148 8.09 -6.82 -7.15
CA TYR A 148 6.89 -6.06 -7.47
C TYR A 148 7.10 -4.56 -7.37
N LEU A 149 7.72 -4.08 -6.29
CA LEU A 149 7.94 -2.65 -6.07
C LEU A 149 8.89 -2.07 -7.12
N SER A 150 9.93 -2.81 -7.50
CA SER A 150 10.85 -2.43 -8.59
C SER A 150 10.10 -2.18 -9.89
N ASP A 151 9.22 -3.10 -10.30
CA ASP A 151 8.40 -2.92 -11.50
C ASP A 151 7.41 -1.77 -11.40
N VAL A 152 6.82 -1.57 -10.22
CA VAL A 152 5.94 -0.44 -9.96
C VAL A 152 6.68 0.87 -10.12
N ASN A 153 7.92 0.97 -9.62
CA ASN A 153 8.75 2.17 -9.78
C ASN A 153 9.07 2.44 -11.26
N ILE A 154 9.41 1.41 -12.04
CA ILE A 154 9.61 1.54 -13.50
C ILE A 154 8.36 2.12 -14.17
N VAL A 155 7.16 1.62 -13.82
CA VAL A 155 5.90 2.14 -14.37
C VAL A 155 5.60 3.54 -13.87
N PHE A 156 5.85 3.83 -12.59
CA PHE A 156 5.66 5.14 -12.00
C PHE A 156 6.50 6.20 -12.71
N ASP A 157 7.79 5.95 -12.91
CA ASP A 157 8.71 6.87 -13.57
C ASP A 157 8.30 7.12 -15.03
N GLY A 158 7.87 6.08 -15.74
CA GLY A 158 7.36 6.19 -17.11
C GLY A 158 6.03 6.94 -17.23
N GLU A 159 5.17 6.90 -16.20
CA GLU A 159 3.85 7.54 -16.20
C GLU A 159 3.82 8.85 -15.38
N LYS A 160 4.93 9.28 -14.76
CA LYS A 160 4.98 10.38 -13.80
C LYS A 160 4.40 11.68 -14.35
N ASN A 161 4.77 12.06 -15.57
CA ASN A 161 4.25 13.27 -16.20
C ASN A 161 2.75 13.17 -16.50
N ALA A 162 2.27 12.00 -16.93
CA ALA A 162 0.85 11.79 -17.18
C ALA A 162 0.04 11.81 -15.87
N LEU A 163 0.59 11.27 -14.76
CA LEU A 163 0.02 11.36 -13.42
C LEU A 163 -0.10 12.83 -12.97
N ILE A 164 0.97 13.60 -13.08
CA ILE A 164 0.98 15.03 -12.72
C ILE A 164 -0.07 15.80 -13.51
N LEU A 165 -0.12 15.63 -14.84
CA LEU A 165 -1.10 16.32 -15.68
C LEU A 165 -2.53 15.91 -15.36
N ALA A 166 -2.79 14.60 -15.18
CA ALA A 166 -4.11 14.10 -14.81
C ALA A 166 -4.55 14.64 -13.44
N CYS A 167 -3.61 14.75 -12.50
CA CYS A 167 -3.83 15.34 -11.20
C CYS A 167 -4.17 16.84 -11.32
N GLN A 168 -3.24 17.66 -11.82
CA GLN A 168 -3.40 19.12 -11.94
C GLN A 168 -4.73 19.57 -12.58
N ASN A 169 -5.19 18.86 -13.60
CA ASN A 169 -6.43 19.18 -14.30
C ASN A 169 -7.70 18.92 -13.48
N ASN A 170 -7.64 18.04 -12.46
CA ASN A 170 -8.83 17.64 -11.70
C ASN A 170 -8.86 18.19 -10.26
N TYR A 171 -7.70 18.41 -9.59
CA TYR A 171 -7.66 18.79 -8.15
C TYR A 171 -6.48 19.68 -7.71
N PRO A 172 -6.26 20.86 -8.33
CA PRO A 172 -5.05 21.67 -8.16
C PRO A 172 -4.62 21.96 -6.70
N THR A 173 -5.54 21.97 -5.74
CA THR A 173 -5.26 22.23 -4.32
C THR A 173 -4.66 21.07 -3.54
N LEU A 174 -4.80 19.83 -4.01
CA LEU A 174 -4.17 18.65 -3.40
C LEU A 174 -2.76 18.38 -3.97
N PHE A 175 -2.28 19.25 -4.87
CA PHE A 175 -1.06 19.02 -5.64
C PHE A 175 0.00 20.06 -5.37
N SER A 176 1.16 19.58 -4.90
CA SER A 176 2.43 20.09 -5.39
C SER A 176 3.00 19.05 -6.35
N SER A 177 3.72 19.49 -7.38
CA SER A 177 4.48 18.58 -8.28
C SER A 177 5.51 17.71 -7.53
N GLU A 178 5.75 18.03 -6.26
CA GLU A 178 6.67 17.34 -5.35
C GLU A 178 5.98 16.28 -4.49
N ASN A 179 4.64 16.20 -4.49
CA ASN A 179 3.91 15.24 -3.66
C ASN A 179 3.80 13.84 -4.31
N ASP A 180 4.92 13.12 -4.35
CA ASP A 180 4.97 11.74 -4.86
C ASP A 180 4.04 10.78 -4.08
N ARG A 181 3.64 11.13 -2.86
CA ARG A 181 2.77 10.31 -2.01
C ARG A 181 1.38 10.11 -2.62
N PHE A 182 0.72 11.21 -3.03
CA PHE A 182 -0.60 11.11 -3.63
C PHE A 182 -0.54 10.51 -5.05
N HIS A 183 0.49 10.88 -5.84
CA HIS A 183 0.68 10.31 -7.17
C HIS A 183 0.77 8.77 -7.15
N ARG A 184 1.43 8.20 -6.14
CA ARG A 184 1.47 6.74 -5.98
C ARG A 184 0.11 6.13 -5.62
N ARG A 185 -0.79 6.86 -4.95
CA ARG A 185 -2.17 6.38 -4.72
C ARG A 185 -2.98 6.39 -6.02
N VAL A 186 -2.83 7.42 -6.84
CA VAL A 186 -3.42 7.47 -8.19
C VAL A 186 -2.89 6.32 -9.04
N LEU A 187 -1.58 6.05 -8.98
CA LEU A 187 -0.99 4.91 -9.66
C LEU A 187 -1.60 3.59 -9.18
N ASP A 188 -1.73 3.36 -7.87
CA ASP A 188 -2.34 2.12 -7.34
C ASP A 188 -3.76 1.90 -7.91
N VAL A 189 -4.60 2.95 -7.91
CA VAL A 189 -5.94 2.90 -8.49
C VAL A 189 -5.88 2.59 -10.00
N TYR A 190 -5.03 3.29 -10.74
CA TYR A 190 -4.83 3.07 -12.17
C TYR A 190 -4.43 1.62 -12.46
N LEU A 191 -3.44 1.08 -11.75
CA LEU A 191 -2.99 -0.31 -11.92
C LEU A 191 -4.11 -1.31 -11.62
N MET A 192 -4.91 -1.06 -10.57
CA MET A 192 -6.06 -1.90 -10.23
C MET A 192 -7.14 -1.88 -11.32
N ARG A 193 -7.38 -0.73 -11.97
CA ARG A 193 -8.28 -0.64 -13.12
C ARG A 193 -7.76 -1.45 -14.30
N ILE A 194 -6.49 -1.27 -14.66
CA ILE A 194 -5.86 -2.00 -15.78
C ILE A 194 -5.91 -3.52 -15.53
N GLY A 195 -5.70 -3.93 -14.28
CA GLY A 195 -5.83 -5.30 -13.80
C GLY A 195 -7.26 -5.84 -13.71
N GLY A 196 -8.28 -5.01 -13.96
CA GLY A 196 -9.67 -5.41 -14.11
C GLY A 196 -10.50 -5.40 -12.82
N ARG A 197 -10.22 -4.51 -11.86
CA ARG A 197 -11.01 -4.42 -10.61
C ARG A 197 -12.44 -3.91 -10.82
N TRP A 198 -12.66 -3.03 -11.79
CA TRP A 198 -13.94 -2.34 -12.03
C TRP A 198 -14.48 -2.56 -13.45
N ARG A 199 -14.27 -3.76 -14.00
CA ARG A 199 -14.90 -4.16 -15.26
C ARG A 199 -16.31 -4.66 -15.01
#